data_AF-A0AAU7MWZ8-F1
#
_entry.id   AF-A0AAU7MWZ8-F1
#
_cell.length_a   1.000
_cell.length_b   1.000
_cell.length_c   1.000
_cell.angle_alpha   90.00
_cell.angle_beta   90.00
_cell.angle_gamma   90.00
#
_symmetry.space_group_name_H-M   'P 1'
#
loop_
_entity.id
_entity.type
_entity.pdbx_description
1 polymer ?
#
loop_
_entity_poly.entity_id
_entity_poly.type
_entity_poly.pdbx_seq_one_letter_code
_entity_poly.pdbx_strand_id
1 'polypeptide(L)'
;MEELDRAKLKDRIIGFLIENYTSAWGIDSLFINLKKPTNSKAHLIEIIGEMIDQAGKYFNFRGNPTFGYTLSVNDFTKEFLEQGGFVAEYKKQLEAAQKLNEAAKREESLKELQEIELKQKISYNTPSILISSFSFTVALISLIVTCRDSKQELNEERLKVIEGRLDSLETSTAKKVDSVTIKKDMVK
;
A
#
# COMPACT_ATOMS: atom_id res chain seq x y z
N MET A 1 -14.65 35.88 -3.43
CA MET A 1 -15.47 35.79 -2.20
C MET A 1 -14.98 34.59 -1.44
N GLU A 2 -14.67 34.74 -0.16
CA GLU A 2 -14.20 33.63 0.69
C GLU A 2 -15.32 32.60 0.91
N GLU A 3 -14.96 31.35 1.20
CA GLU A 3 -15.92 30.24 1.38
C GLU A 3 -16.92 30.48 2.52
N LEU A 4 -16.45 31.05 3.63
CA LEU A 4 -17.32 31.40 4.76
C LEU A 4 -18.32 32.49 4.37
N ASP A 5 -17.90 33.50 3.60
CA ASP A 5 -18.79 34.56 3.12
C ASP A 5 -19.80 34.04 2.09
N ARG A 6 -19.38 33.09 1.25
CA ARG A 6 -20.29 32.34 0.36
C ARG A 6 -21.35 31.60 1.19
N ALA A 7 -20.96 30.87 2.23
CA ALA A 7 -21.90 30.15 3.10
C ALA A 7 -22.89 31.11 3.79
N LYS A 8 -22.41 32.23 4.33
CA LYS A 8 -23.28 33.28 4.91
C LYS A 8 -24.25 33.87 3.88
N LEU A 9 -23.81 34.05 2.64
CA LEU A 9 -24.69 34.54 1.58
C LEU A 9 -25.79 33.51 1.25
N LYS A 10 -25.46 32.23 1.18
CA LYS A 10 -26.45 31.16 1.00
C LYS A 10 -27.49 31.17 2.12
N ASP A 11 -27.06 31.29 3.38
CA ASP A 11 -27.97 31.41 4.52
C ASP A 11 -28.84 32.67 4.45
N ARG A 12 -28.28 33.79 4.00
CA ARG A 12 -29.04 35.03 3.80
C ARG A 12 -30.09 34.89 2.70
N ILE A 13 -29.79 34.16 1.63
CA ILE A 13 -30.79 33.83 0.58
C ILE A 13 -31.91 33.00 1.19
N ILE A 14 -31.60 31.96 1.97
CA ILE A 14 -32.60 31.13 2.64
C ILE A 14 -33.44 31.96 3.61
N GLY A 15 -32.82 32.79 4.44
CA GLY A 15 -33.52 33.70 5.36
C GLY A 15 -34.50 34.63 4.62
N PHE A 16 -34.06 35.20 3.51
CA PHE A 16 -34.92 36.02 2.66
C PHE A 16 -36.13 35.24 2.10
N LEU A 17 -35.92 33.99 1.67
CA LEU A 17 -37.02 33.14 1.18
C LEU A 17 -38.01 32.82 2.31
N ILE A 18 -37.54 32.56 3.53
CA ILE A 18 -38.39 32.31 4.71
C ILE A 18 -39.22 33.54 5.07
N GLU A 19 -38.61 34.72 5.08
CA GLU A 19 -39.31 35.99 5.31
C GLU A 19 -40.39 36.25 4.25
N ASN A 20 -40.22 35.72 3.04
CA ASN A 20 -41.10 35.94 1.89
C ASN A 20 -41.72 34.64 1.36
N TYR A 21 -42.11 33.74 2.27
CA TYR A 21 -42.51 32.36 1.98
C TYR A 21 -43.67 32.18 1.00
N THR A 22 -44.51 33.21 0.79
CA THR A 22 -45.69 33.14 -0.08
C THR A 22 -45.36 33.21 -1.58
N SER A 23 -44.12 33.53 -1.93
CA SER A 23 -43.72 33.83 -3.31
C SER A 23 -42.54 32.98 -3.76
N ALA A 24 -42.53 32.61 -5.05
CA ALA A 24 -41.35 32.08 -5.70
C ALA A 24 -40.52 33.23 -6.28
N TRP A 25 -39.22 33.19 -6.03
CA TRP A 25 -38.30 34.29 -6.32
C TRP A 25 -37.36 33.92 -7.45
N GLY A 26 -37.40 34.71 -8.53
CA GLY A 26 -36.47 34.59 -9.64
C GLY A 26 -35.11 35.21 -9.33
N ILE A 27 -34.08 34.79 -10.06
CA ILE A 27 -32.69 35.28 -9.92
C ILE A 27 -32.60 36.81 -9.94
N ASP A 28 -33.30 37.46 -10.88
CA ASP A 28 -33.28 38.92 -11.02
C ASP A 28 -33.85 39.63 -9.79
N SER A 29 -34.95 39.09 -9.26
CA SER A 29 -35.59 39.63 -8.07
C SER A 29 -34.72 39.42 -6.85
N LEU A 30 -34.11 38.25 -6.69
CA LEU A 30 -33.15 37.98 -5.61
C LEU A 30 -31.95 38.94 -5.68
N PHE A 31 -31.37 39.13 -6.86
CA PHE A 31 -30.21 40.01 -7.05
C PHE A 31 -30.52 41.46 -6.64
N ILE A 32 -31.71 41.97 -6.99
CA ILE A 32 -32.12 43.34 -6.65
C ILE A 32 -32.47 43.45 -5.16
N ASN A 33 -33.32 42.56 -4.63
CA ASN A 33 -33.83 42.65 -3.26
C ASN A 33 -32.76 42.36 -2.20
N LEU A 34 -31.78 41.52 -2.51
CA LEU A 34 -30.62 41.30 -1.65
C LEU A 34 -29.54 42.39 -1.77
N LYS A 35 -29.83 43.50 -2.48
CA LYS A 35 -28.94 44.65 -2.69
C LYS A 35 -27.65 44.29 -3.43
N LYS A 36 -27.78 43.53 -4.53
CA LYS A 36 -26.66 43.07 -5.38
C LYS A 36 -25.58 42.36 -4.55
N PRO A 37 -25.90 41.20 -3.95
CA PRO A 37 -25.02 40.53 -2.99
C PRO A 37 -23.74 39.96 -3.63
N THR A 38 -23.68 39.91 -4.95
CA THR A 38 -22.57 39.40 -5.75
C THR A 38 -22.17 40.42 -6.82
N ASN A 39 -21.02 40.22 -7.46
CA ASN A 39 -20.52 41.10 -8.52
C ASN A 39 -21.43 41.10 -9.76
N SER A 40 -22.11 39.99 -10.02
CA SER A 40 -22.98 39.81 -11.18
C SER A 40 -24.12 38.83 -10.89
N LYS A 41 -25.17 38.90 -11.71
CA LYS A 41 -26.26 37.90 -11.70
C LYS A 41 -25.75 36.49 -12.01
N ALA A 42 -24.79 36.36 -12.92
CA ALA A 42 -24.16 35.08 -13.24
C ALA A 42 -23.50 34.46 -12.00
N HIS A 43 -22.78 35.26 -11.22
CA HIS A 43 -22.18 34.79 -9.97
C HIS A 43 -23.25 34.39 -8.92
N LEU A 44 -24.41 35.05 -8.89
CA LEU A 44 -25.53 34.61 -8.05
C LEU A 44 -26.13 33.28 -8.53
N ILE A 45 -26.22 33.05 -9.84
CA ILE A 45 -26.68 31.78 -10.41
C ILE A 45 -25.74 30.64 -10.01
N GLU A 46 -24.42 30.85 -10.07
CA GLU A 46 -23.43 29.87 -9.60
C GLU A 46 -23.65 29.51 -8.13
N ILE A 47 -23.84 30.51 -7.26
CA ILE A 47 -24.08 30.28 -5.82
C ILE A 47 -25.38 29.49 -5.59
N ILE A 48 -26.43 29.80 -6.35
CA ILE A 48 -27.70 29.07 -6.28
C ILE A 48 -27.54 27.63 -6.80
N GLY A 49 -26.74 27.42 -7.85
CA GLY A 49 -26.36 26.09 -8.33
C GLY A 49 -25.71 25.27 -7.22
N GLU A 50 -24.73 25.85 -6.52
CA GLU A 50 -24.09 25.20 -5.37
C GLU A 50 -25.08 24.90 -4.24
N MET A 51 -26.02 25.79 -3.97
CA MET A 51 -27.06 25.53 -2.96
C MET A 51 -27.88 24.29 -3.34
N ILE A 52 -28.25 24.16 -4.62
CA ILE A 52 -29.05 23.03 -5.12
C ILE A 52 -28.27 21.73 -4.97
N ASP A 53 -26.99 21.73 -5.35
CA ASP A 53 -26.13 20.55 -5.26
C ASP A 53 -25.89 20.11 -3.81
N GLN A 54 -25.70 21.06 -2.90
CA GLN A 54 -25.40 20.79 -1.49
C GLN A 54 -26.66 20.45 -0.67
N ALA A 55 -27.76 21.15 -0.94
CA ALA A 55 -28.89 21.24 -0.02
C ALA A 55 -30.25 21.29 -0.74
N GLY A 56 -30.36 20.87 -2.00
CA GLY A 56 -31.56 21.01 -2.84
C GLY A 56 -32.84 20.36 -2.30
N LYS A 57 -32.76 19.48 -1.30
CA LYS A 57 -33.93 18.93 -0.60
C LYS A 57 -34.59 19.92 0.38
N TYR A 58 -33.87 20.95 0.81
CA TYR A 58 -34.33 21.90 1.83
C TYR A 58 -35.02 23.13 1.25
N PHE A 59 -35.18 23.24 -0.06
CA PHE A 59 -35.94 24.32 -0.69
C PHE A 59 -36.42 23.88 -2.07
N ASN A 60 -37.44 24.55 -2.59
CA ASN A 60 -38.01 24.25 -3.88
C ASN A 60 -37.28 25.05 -4.96
N PHE A 61 -36.72 24.36 -5.96
CA PHE A 61 -36.17 24.97 -7.16
C PHE A 61 -36.96 24.53 -8.39
N ARG A 62 -37.46 25.50 -9.16
CA ARG A 62 -38.11 25.24 -10.45
C ARG A 62 -37.38 25.98 -11.55
N GLY A 63 -36.76 25.23 -12.45
CA GLY A 63 -36.28 25.74 -13.73
C GLY A 63 -37.36 25.60 -14.78
N ASN A 64 -37.81 26.72 -15.34
CA ASN A 64 -38.64 26.71 -16.54
C ASN A 64 -37.92 27.49 -17.65
N PRO A 65 -37.69 26.88 -18.84
CA PRO A 65 -37.04 27.56 -19.97
C PRO A 65 -37.75 28.88 -20.37
N THR A 66 -39.05 28.97 -20.13
CA THR A 66 -39.90 30.12 -20.50
C THR A 66 -40.02 31.15 -19.37
N PHE A 67 -40.01 30.73 -18.10
CA PHE A 67 -40.26 31.62 -16.95
C PHE A 67 -39.03 31.87 -16.07
N GLY A 68 -37.88 31.31 -16.43
CA GLY A 68 -36.64 31.41 -15.67
C GLY A 68 -36.57 30.46 -14.48
N TYR A 69 -35.47 30.55 -13.73
CA TYR A 69 -35.23 29.78 -12.51
C TYR A 69 -35.83 30.50 -11.30
N THR A 70 -36.61 29.78 -10.51
CA THR A 70 -37.27 30.30 -9.30
C THR A 70 -36.95 29.45 -8.07
N LEU A 71 -36.79 30.12 -6.93
CA LEU A 71 -36.58 29.51 -5.62
C LEU A 71 -37.75 29.83 -4.69
N SER A 72 -38.16 28.86 -3.88
CA SER A 72 -39.18 29.05 -2.84
C SER A 72 -38.89 28.14 -1.66
N VAL A 73 -39.47 28.44 -0.51
CA VAL A 73 -39.35 27.58 0.68
C VAL A 73 -40.18 26.30 0.54
N ASN A 74 -39.79 25.30 1.32
CA ASN A 74 -40.55 24.08 1.58
C ASN A 74 -40.61 23.84 3.09
N ASP A 75 -41.20 22.71 3.50
CA ASP A 75 -41.42 22.37 4.90
C ASP A 75 -40.12 22.23 5.72
N PHE A 76 -39.00 21.95 5.06
CA PHE A 76 -37.70 21.71 5.71
C PHE A 76 -36.77 22.93 5.68
N THR A 77 -37.10 23.98 4.91
CA THR A 77 -36.23 25.15 4.74
C THR A 77 -35.92 25.85 6.06
N LYS A 78 -36.94 25.99 6.91
CA LYS A 78 -36.81 26.66 8.20
C LYS A 78 -35.94 25.85 9.16
N GLU A 79 -36.21 24.56 9.28
CA GLU A 79 -35.44 23.65 10.13
C GLU A 79 -33.96 23.63 9.72
N PHE A 80 -33.67 23.61 8.42
CA PHE A 80 -32.30 23.65 7.90
C PHE A 80 -31.55 24.90 8.37
N LEU A 81 -32.18 26.09 8.30
CA LEU A 81 -31.56 27.32 8.78
C LEU A 81 -31.41 27.34 10.30
N GLU A 82 -32.36 26.80 11.05
CA GLU A 82 -32.30 26.67 12.52
C GLU A 82 -31.18 25.73 12.98
N GLN A 83 -30.85 24.70 12.19
CA GLN A 83 -29.68 23.83 12.40
C GLN A 83 -28.35 24.50 12.03
N GLY A 84 -28.37 25.77 11.62
CA GLY A 84 -27.21 26.58 11.28
C GLY A 84 -26.86 26.62 9.80
N GLY A 85 -27.71 26.04 8.93
CA GLY A 85 -27.64 26.19 7.48
C GLY A 85 -26.29 25.83 6.84
N PHE A 86 -25.96 26.54 5.77
CA PHE A 86 -24.72 26.35 5.02
C PHE A 86 -23.48 26.72 5.84
N VAL A 87 -23.58 27.67 6.79
CA VAL A 87 -22.45 27.99 7.67
C VAL A 87 -22.10 26.82 8.58
N ALA A 88 -23.09 26.10 9.12
CA ALA A 88 -22.84 24.90 9.90
C ALA A 88 -22.25 23.76 9.04
N GLU A 89 -22.75 23.56 7.83
CA GLU A 89 -22.18 22.59 6.88
C GLU A 89 -20.71 22.91 6.55
N TYR A 90 -20.40 24.18 6.28
CA TYR A 90 -19.03 24.64 6.04
C TYR A 90 -18.11 24.32 7.21
N LYS A 91 -18.53 24.64 8.46
CA LYS A 91 -17.74 24.33 9.67
C LYS A 91 -17.50 22.83 9.82
N LYS A 92 -18.52 22.01 9.58
CA LYS A 92 -18.41 20.54 9.64
C LYS A 92 -17.40 20.00 8.62
N GLN A 93 -17.40 20.53 7.40
CA GLN A 93 -16.43 20.17 6.37
C GLN A 93 -15.01 20.58 6.77
N LEU A 94 -14.84 21.78 7.34
CA LEU A 94 -13.56 22.26 7.82
C LEU A 94 -13.01 21.38 8.95
N GLU A 95 -13.84 21.03 9.93
CA GLU A 95 -13.47 20.11 11.02
C GLU A 95 -13.11 18.72 10.51
N ALA A 96 -13.87 18.19 9.53
CA ALA A 96 -13.57 16.90 8.92
C ALA A 96 -12.22 16.91 8.19
N ALA A 97 -11.93 17.98 7.44
CA ALA A 97 -10.65 18.15 6.76
C ALA A 97 -9.48 18.27 7.75
N GLN A 98 -9.67 18.99 8.86
CA GLN A 98 -8.67 19.08 9.93
C GLN A 98 -8.39 17.71 10.56
N LYS A 99 -9.43 16.96 10.91
CA LYS A 99 -9.29 15.60 11.47
C LYS A 99 -8.59 14.64 10.51
N LEU A 100 -8.90 14.71 9.21
CA LEU A 100 -8.23 13.92 8.19
C LEU A 100 -6.73 14.28 8.09
N ASN A 101 -6.39 15.57 8.11
CA ASN A 101 -5.00 16.00 8.09
C ASN A 101 -4.24 15.58 9.34
N GLU A 102 -4.87 15.64 10.52
CA GLU A 102 -4.27 15.13 11.76
C GLU A 102 -4.07 13.62 11.72
N ALA A 103 -5.04 12.87 11.20
CA ALA A 103 -4.91 11.43 11.03
C ALA A 103 -3.78 11.06 10.06
N ALA A 104 -3.67 11.77 8.93
CA ALA A 104 -2.60 11.56 7.96
C ALA A 104 -1.21 11.83 8.57
N LYS A 105 -1.06 12.93 9.32
CA LYS A 105 0.20 13.23 10.03
C LYS A 105 0.57 12.16 11.07
N ARG A 106 -0.43 11.63 11.79
CA ARG A 106 -0.20 10.53 12.74
C ARG A 106 0.25 9.26 12.02
N GLU A 107 -0.36 8.92 10.89
CA GLU A 107 0.05 7.76 10.10
C GLU A 107 1.49 7.90 9.59
N GLU A 108 1.87 9.08 9.11
CA GLU A 108 3.24 9.37 8.68
C GLU A 108 4.23 9.19 9.84
N SER A 109 3.92 9.74 11.02
CA SER A 109 4.77 9.56 12.21
C SER A 109 4.88 8.10 12.66
N LEU A 110 3.82 7.30 12.50
CA LEU A 110 3.85 5.87 12.82
C LEU A 110 4.70 5.08 11.82
N LYS A 111 4.67 5.43 10.53
CA LYS A 111 5.54 4.83 9.52
C LYS A 111 7.00 5.14 9.80
N GLU A 112 7.34 6.38 10.16
CA GLU A 112 8.70 6.75 10.55
C GLU A 112 9.19 5.94 11.77
N LEU A 113 8.34 5.79 12.80
CA LEU A 113 8.67 4.97 13.97
C LEU A 113 8.88 3.50 13.61
N GLN A 114 8.05 2.92 12.74
CA GLN A 114 8.22 1.55 12.26
C GLN A 114 9.51 1.40 11.46
N GLU A 115 9.87 2.37 10.61
CA GLU A 115 11.14 2.33 9.89
C GLU A 115 12.34 2.39 10.83
N ILE A 116 12.28 3.23 11.87
CA ILE A 116 13.32 3.31 12.90
C ILE A 116 13.44 1.98 13.64
N GLU A 117 12.33 1.39 14.06
CA GLU A 117 12.31 0.09 14.76
C GLU A 117 12.87 -1.03 13.87
N LEU A 118 12.50 -1.04 12.58
CA LEU A 118 12.97 -2.04 11.63
C LEU A 118 14.48 -1.88 11.36
N LYS A 119 14.97 -0.64 11.23
CA LYS A 119 16.42 -0.36 11.13
C LYS A 119 17.17 -0.79 12.39
N GLN A 120 16.62 -0.52 13.58
CA GLN A 120 17.21 -0.97 14.85
C GLN A 120 17.24 -2.49 14.95
N LYS A 121 16.16 -3.18 14.59
CA LYS A 121 16.07 -4.65 14.61
C LYS A 121 17.05 -5.30 13.64
N ILE A 122 17.21 -4.75 12.43
CA ILE A 122 18.23 -5.19 11.48
C ILE A 122 19.62 -4.97 12.08
N SER A 123 19.91 -3.79 12.62
CA SER A 123 21.20 -3.48 13.22
C SER A 123 21.55 -4.43 14.38
N TYR A 124 20.60 -4.73 15.27
CA TYR A 124 20.79 -5.65 16.39
C TYR A 124 20.99 -7.11 15.96
N ASN A 125 20.33 -7.56 14.89
CA ASN A 125 20.44 -8.94 14.41
C ASN A 125 21.57 -9.17 13.42
N THR A 126 22.15 -8.12 12.84
CA THR A 126 23.30 -8.21 11.92
C THR A 126 24.46 -9.04 12.46
N PRO A 127 24.93 -8.87 13.72
CA PRO A 127 26.00 -9.72 14.27
C PRO A 127 25.59 -11.19 14.38
N SER A 128 24.32 -11.48 14.73
CA SER A 128 23.84 -12.86 14.86
C SER A 128 23.75 -13.57 13.50
N ILE A 129 23.38 -12.86 12.44
CA ILE A 129 23.37 -13.38 11.07
C ILE A 129 24.80 -13.69 10.60
N LEU A 130 25.75 -12.78 10.86
CA LEU A 130 27.17 -13.00 10.51
C LEU A 130 27.80 -14.19 11.26
N ILE A 131 27.47 -14.38 12.54
CA ILE A 131 27.99 -15.52 13.31
C ILE A 131 27.39 -16.84 12.81
N SER A 132 26.11 -16.84 12.44
CA SER A 132 25.45 -18.02 11.88
C SER A 132 26.01 -18.41 10.51
N SER A 133 26.33 -17.44 9.65
CA SER A 133 26.95 -17.70 8.35
C SER A 133 28.38 -18.21 8.51
N PHE A 134 29.15 -17.66 9.46
CA PHE A 134 30.49 -18.17 9.77
C PHE A 134 30.45 -19.63 10.23
N SER A 135 29.50 -19.97 11.12
CA SER A 135 29.31 -21.34 11.60
C SER A 135 28.89 -22.31 10.48
N PHE A 136 28.02 -21.87 9.57
CA PHE A 136 27.64 -22.65 8.40
C PHE A 136 28.84 -22.89 7.46
N THR A 137 29.67 -21.87 7.25
CA THR A 137 30.86 -21.97 6.39
C THR A 137 31.89 -22.93 6.99
N VAL A 138 32.11 -22.88 8.31
CA VAL A 138 32.98 -23.83 9.04
C VAL A 138 32.44 -25.26 8.90
N ALA A 139 31.14 -25.47 9.08
CA ALA A 139 30.53 -26.79 8.90
C ALA A 139 30.70 -27.33 7.46
N LEU A 140 30.56 -26.46 6.46
CA LEU A 140 30.71 -26.82 5.06
C LEU A 140 32.16 -27.20 4.71
N ILE A 141 33.14 -26.43 5.22
CA ILE A 141 34.56 -26.73 5.08
C ILE A 141 34.89 -28.07 5.76
N SER A 142 34.38 -28.30 6.97
CA SER A 142 34.57 -29.56 7.69
C SER A 142 34.04 -30.74 6.88
N LEU A 143 32.83 -30.62 6.31
CA LEU A 143 32.22 -31.67 5.48
C LEU A 143 33.05 -31.98 4.22
N ILE A 144 33.59 -30.95 3.56
CA ILE A 144 34.42 -31.10 2.36
C ILE A 144 35.74 -31.79 2.70
N VAL A 145 36.38 -31.43 3.82
CA VAL A 145 37.62 -32.08 4.28
C VAL A 145 37.38 -33.55 4.62
N THR A 146 36.34 -33.86 5.41
CA THR A 146 36.03 -35.25 5.78
C THR A 146 35.67 -36.11 4.56
N CYS A 147 34.93 -35.57 3.59
CA CYS A 147 34.66 -36.26 2.32
C CYS A 147 35.90 -36.46 1.44
N ARG A 148 36.93 -35.62 1.59
CA ARG A 148 38.18 -35.74 0.84
C ARG A 148 39.08 -36.81 1.44
N ASP A 149 39.21 -36.84 2.76
CA ASP A 149 39.96 -37.87 3.49
C ASP A 149 39.32 -39.26 3.29
N SER A 150 37.99 -39.36 3.34
CA SER A 150 37.30 -40.65 3.12
C SER A 150 37.48 -41.18 1.70
N LYS A 151 37.58 -40.30 0.69
CA LYS A 151 37.84 -40.71 -0.70
C LYS A 151 39.28 -41.13 -0.92
N GLN A 152 40.22 -40.59 -0.14
CA GLN A 152 41.62 -40.98 -0.21
C GLN A 152 41.85 -42.36 0.42
N GLU A 153 41.30 -42.62 1.61
CA GLU A 153 41.37 -43.94 2.26
C GLU A 153 40.75 -45.03 1.37
N LEU A 154 39.59 -44.77 0.76
CA LEU A 154 38.92 -45.74 -0.12
C LEU A 154 39.72 -46.05 -1.40
N ASN A 155 40.51 -45.09 -1.89
CA ASN A 155 41.35 -45.28 -3.06
C ASN A 155 42.65 -46.04 -2.73
N GLU A 156 43.25 -45.81 -1.57
CA GLU A 156 44.43 -46.55 -1.11
C GLU A 156 44.11 -48.02 -0.82
N GLU A 157 42.95 -48.29 -0.23
CA GLU A 157 42.50 -49.66 0.03
C GLU A 157 42.24 -50.44 -1.26
N ARG A 158 41.64 -49.78 -2.27
CA ARG A 158 41.46 -50.39 -3.61
C ARG A 158 42.79 -50.63 -4.32
N LEU A 159 43.78 -49.75 -4.16
CA LEU A 159 45.10 -49.92 -4.76
C LEU A 159 45.81 -51.14 -4.18
N LYS A 160 45.80 -51.30 -2.85
CA LYS A 160 46.39 -52.47 -2.15
C LYS A 160 45.74 -53.80 -2.56
N VAL A 161 44.42 -53.81 -2.77
CA VAL A 161 43.71 -55.01 -3.24
C VAL A 161 44.09 -55.36 -4.68
N ILE A 162 44.34 -54.36 -5.52
CA ILE A 162 44.79 -54.57 -6.90
C ILE A 162 46.24 -55.08 -6.92
N GLU A 163 47.14 -54.50 -6.14
CA GLU A 163 48.54 -54.95 -6.00
C GLU A 163 48.63 -56.39 -5.50
N GLY A 164 47.89 -56.75 -4.44
CA GLY A 164 47.89 -58.12 -3.92
C GLY A 164 47.33 -59.16 -4.91
N ARG A 165 46.40 -58.77 -5.80
CA ARG A 165 45.93 -59.65 -6.88
C ARG A 165 46.97 -59.81 -7.98
N LEU A 166 47.74 -58.76 -8.28
CA LEU A 166 48.80 -58.78 -9.28
C LEU A 166 49.95 -59.72 -8.84
N ASP A 167 50.37 -59.63 -7.58
CA ASP A 167 51.37 -60.53 -6.99
C ASP A 167 50.91 -62.01 -6.99
N SER A 168 49.61 -62.25 -6.75
CA SER A 168 49.04 -63.60 -6.81
C SER A 168 49.02 -64.17 -8.24
N LEU A 169 48.86 -63.31 -9.24
CA LEU A 169 48.89 -63.69 -10.65
C LEU A 169 50.32 -63.99 -11.09
N GLU A 170 51.29 -63.19 -10.65
CA GLU A 170 52.72 -63.38 -10.94
C GLU A 170 53.27 -64.68 -10.31
N THR A 171 52.87 -64.97 -9.07
CA THR A 171 53.21 -66.25 -8.42
C THR A 171 52.48 -67.45 -9.05
N SER A 172 51.24 -67.27 -9.53
CA SER A 172 50.50 -68.31 -10.24
C SER A 172 51.06 -68.59 -11.64
N THR A 173 51.60 -67.60 -12.36
CA THR A 173 52.24 -67.82 -13.66
C THR A 173 53.61 -68.46 -13.52
N ALA A 174 54.43 -68.05 -12.53
CA ALA A 174 55.70 -68.70 -12.21
C ALA A 174 55.52 -70.21 -11.94
N LYS A 175 54.52 -70.58 -11.13
CA LYS A 175 54.21 -71.99 -10.82
C LYS A 175 53.74 -72.80 -12.04
N LYS A 176 53.11 -72.14 -13.01
CA LYS A 176 52.61 -72.79 -14.24
C LYS A 176 53.74 -73.01 -15.24
N VAL A 177 54.75 -72.14 -15.29
CA VAL A 177 55.94 -72.30 -16.15
C VAL A 177 56.79 -73.48 -15.70
N ASP A 178 56.98 -73.70 -14.39
CA ASP A 178 57.72 -74.87 -13.88
C ASP A 178 57.02 -76.21 -14.19
N SER A 179 55.69 -76.22 -14.27
CA SER A 179 54.92 -77.44 -14.59
C SER A 179 54.95 -77.85 -16.07
N VAL A 180 55.33 -76.93 -16.98
CA VAL A 180 55.39 -77.20 -18.43
C VAL A 180 56.77 -77.70 -18.84
N THR A 181 57.84 -77.30 -18.14
CA THR A 181 59.22 -77.72 -18.44
C THR A 181 59.45 -79.22 -18.16
N ILE A 182 58.73 -79.82 -17.21
CA ILE A 182 58.91 -81.24 -16.82
C ILE A 182 58.28 -82.22 -17.83
N LYS A 183 57.34 -81.80 -18.68
CA LYS A 183 56.63 -82.72 -19.60
C LYS A 183 57.24 -82.88 -20.99
N LYS A 184 58.28 -82.11 -21.35
CA LYS A 184 58.88 -82.15 -22.69
C LYS A 184 59.97 -83.23 -22.86
N ASP A 185 60.46 -83.83 -21.77
CA ASP A 185 61.50 -84.87 -21.80
C ASP A 185 60.96 -86.32 -21.79
N MET A 186 59.65 -86.54 -21.94
CA MET A 186 59.01 -87.87 -21.92
C MET A 186 58.23 -88.23 -23.20
N VAL A 187 58.64 -87.72 -24.36
CA VAL A 187 58.19 -88.27 -25.65
C VAL A 187 59.41 -88.59 -26.49
N LYS A 188 59.81 -89.87 -26.43
CA LYS A 188 60.82 -90.50 -27.28
C LYS A 188 60.10 -91.29 -28.36
#